data_AF-A0A803MED9-F1
#
_entry.id   AF-A0A803MED9-F1
#
_cell.length_a   1.000
_cell.length_b   1.000
_cell.length_c   1.000
_cell.angle_alpha   90.00
_cell.angle_beta   90.00
_cell.angle_gamma   90.00
#
_symmetry.space_group_name_H-M   'P 1'
#
loop_
_entity.id
_entity.type
_entity.pdbx_description
1 polymer ?
#
loop_
_entity_poly.entity_id
_entity_poly.type
_entity_poly.pdbx_seq_one_letter_code
_entity_poly.pdbx_strand_id
1 'polypeptide(L)'
;MVGGLENAAIAVDALSVCMTINGWEMMIPLAFFAATGVRVANELGAGNGKAAKFATKVSVATSTVIGLIFCVIIMALHDRFAIIFSDSVPVLEEVDKLSWLLAVTILLNSVQPVLSGVAIGSGWQVYVAYINIGCYYVVGLPLGVVMGWVFNTGVTGIWAGMIFGGTALQTVILGIITVSCDWDKEAQKVVAHVESWSKEPQYRVNQAGVE
;
A
#
# COMPACT_ATOMS: atom_id res chain seq x y z
N MET A 1 9.47 -10.64 18.80
CA MET A 1 10.56 -11.16 17.95
C MET A 1 11.91 -10.45 18.14
N VAL A 2 12.03 -9.41 19.00
CA VAL A 2 13.27 -8.60 19.12
C VAL A 2 14.09 -8.90 20.39
N GLY A 3 13.61 -9.73 21.31
CA GLY A 3 14.24 -9.99 22.62
C GLY A 3 15.52 -10.84 22.62
N GLY A 4 16.12 -11.11 21.45
CA GLY A 4 17.28 -12.01 21.31
C GLY A 4 18.47 -11.44 20.53
N LEU A 5 18.47 -10.15 20.18
CA LEU A 5 19.58 -9.50 19.46
C LEU A 5 20.46 -8.73 20.46
N GLU A 6 21.79 -8.80 20.33
CA GLU A 6 22.69 -7.85 21.00
C GLU A 6 22.26 -6.42 20.63
N ASN A 7 22.21 -5.52 21.62
CA ASN A 7 21.74 -4.14 21.45
C ASN A 7 20.28 -4.01 20.95
N ALA A 8 19.40 -4.98 21.25
CA ALA A 8 17.98 -4.94 20.90
C ALA A 8 17.29 -3.62 21.27
N ALA A 9 17.64 -2.99 22.39
CA ALA A 9 17.08 -1.70 22.79
C ALA A 9 17.37 -0.59 21.77
N ILE A 10 18.63 -0.46 21.34
CA ILE A 10 19.06 0.57 20.36
C ILE A 10 18.37 0.33 19.02
N ALA A 11 18.31 -0.91 18.56
CA ALA A 11 17.64 -1.26 17.30
C ALA A 11 16.13 -0.97 17.36
N VAL A 12 15.46 -1.29 18.47
CA VAL A 12 14.03 -1.02 18.67
C VAL A 12 13.75 0.48 18.73
N ASP A 13 14.60 1.25 19.42
CA ASP A 13 14.45 2.70 19.50
C ASP A 13 14.62 3.34 18.12
N ALA A 14 15.67 2.96 17.37
CA ALA A 14 15.90 3.43 16.01
C ALA A 14 14.72 3.09 15.07
N LEU A 15 14.19 1.87 15.15
CA LEU A 15 13.01 1.48 14.38
C LEU A 15 11.78 2.28 14.78
N SER A 16 11.60 2.58 16.06
CA SER A 16 10.45 3.37 16.54
C SER A 16 10.47 4.78 15.96
N VAL A 17 11.65 5.38 15.84
CA VAL A 17 11.85 6.66 15.12
C VAL A 17 11.44 6.52 13.66
N CYS A 18 11.99 5.53 12.95
CA CYS A 18 11.66 5.30 11.53
C CYS A 18 10.17 5.03 11.30
N MET A 19 9.52 4.24 12.18
CA MET A 19 8.09 3.93 12.10
C MET A 19 7.23 5.15 12.38
N THR A 20 7.66 6.08 13.24
CA THR A 20 6.96 7.34 13.47
C THR A 20 6.95 8.21 12.20
N ILE A 21 8.11 8.34 11.55
CA ILE A 21 8.24 9.06 10.28
C ILE A 21 7.37 8.40 9.20
N ASN A 22 7.43 7.07 9.10
CA ASN A 22 6.59 6.30 8.18
C ASN A 22 5.09 6.53 8.44
N GLY A 23 4.66 6.52 9.71
CA GLY A 23 3.26 6.74 10.09
C GLY A 23 2.73 8.11 9.65
N TRP A 24 3.55 9.16 9.73
CA TRP A 24 3.19 10.49 9.23
C TRP A 24 3.09 10.52 7.71
N GLU A 25 4.07 9.93 7.02
CA GLU A 25 4.07 9.84 5.56
C GLU A 25 2.87 9.05 5.03
N MET A 26 2.53 7.93 5.68
CA MET A 26 1.46 7.01 5.29
C MET A 26 0.07 7.66 5.21
N MET A 27 -0.15 8.80 5.88
CA MET A 27 -1.39 9.55 5.76
C MET A 27 -1.64 10.07 4.34
N ILE A 28 -0.56 10.36 3.58
CA ILE A 28 -0.66 10.86 2.22
C ILE A 28 -1.08 9.73 1.26
N PRO A 29 -0.38 8.58 1.18
CA PRO A 29 -0.85 7.46 0.36
C PRO A 29 -2.24 6.96 0.76
N LEU A 30 -2.60 7.00 2.05
CA LEU A 30 -3.94 6.60 2.50
C LEU A 30 -5.03 7.55 1.97
N ALA A 31 -4.75 8.86 1.90
CA ALA A 31 -5.65 9.82 1.27
C ALA A 31 -5.86 9.52 -0.21
N PHE A 32 -4.78 9.20 -0.94
CA PHE A 32 -4.89 8.78 -2.35
C PHE A 32 -5.62 7.44 -2.51
N PHE A 33 -5.35 6.45 -1.65
CA PHE A 33 -6.09 5.19 -1.61
C PHE A 33 -7.60 5.44 -1.60
N ALA A 34 -8.08 6.28 -0.68
CA ALA A 34 -9.50 6.57 -0.55
C ALA A 34 -10.03 7.37 -1.75
N ALA A 35 -9.34 8.45 -2.13
CA ALA A 35 -9.77 9.33 -3.22
C ALA A 35 -9.84 8.60 -4.57
N THR A 36 -8.82 7.80 -4.89
CA THR A 36 -8.76 7.02 -6.12
C THR A 36 -9.82 5.92 -6.12
N GLY A 37 -10.03 5.23 -4.99
CA GLY A 37 -11.06 4.21 -4.87
C GLY A 37 -12.46 4.76 -5.16
N VAL A 38 -12.81 5.91 -4.57
CA VAL A 38 -14.10 6.58 -4.83
C VAL A 38 -14.21 7.03 -6.29
N ARG A 39 -13.14 7.62 -6.85
CA ARG A 39 -13.14 8.12 -8.23
C ARG A 39 -13.33 6.97 -9.23
N VAL A 40 -12.60 5.86 -9.06
CA VAL A 40 -12.70 4.68 -9.92
C VAL A 40 -14.09 4.05 -9.82
N ALA A 41 -14.61 3.89 -8.59
CA ALA A 41 -15.94 3.34 -8.37
C ALA A 41 -17.04 4.17 -9.07
N ASN A 42 -16.96 5.51 -8.97
CA ASN A 42 -17.92 6.41 -9.61
C ASN A 42 -17.87 6.34 -11.14
N GLU A 43 -16.66 6.34 -11.74
CA GLU A 43 -16.52 6.28 -13.20
C GLU A 43 -16.97 4.91 -13.75
N LEU A 44 -16.67 3.81 -13.04
CA LEU A 44 -17.17 2.48 -13.40
C LEU A 44 -18.69 2.38 -13.25
N GLY A 45 -19.26 2.94 -12.18
CA GLY A 45 -20.71 3.03 -11.98
C GLY A 45 -21.43 3.84 -13.04
N ALA A 46 -20.76 4.84 -13.62
CA ALA A 46 -21.24 5.61 -14.75
C ALA A 46 -21.04 4.92 -16.13
N GLY A 47 -20.48 3.71 -16.15
CA GLY A 47 -20.19 2.97 -17.38
C GLY A 47 -18.97 3.48 -18.16
N ASN A 48 -18.12 4.31 -17.54
CA ASN A 48 -16.99 4.96 -18.20
C ASN A 48 -15.64 4.32 -17.83
N GLY A 49 -15.36 3.16 -18.42
CA GLY A 49 -14.10 2.42 -18.20
C GLY A 49 -12.84 3.23 -18.55
N LYS A 50 -12.91 4.04 -19.62
CA LYS A 50 -11.79 4.91 -20.02
C LYS A 50 -11.45 5.97 -18.97
N ALA A 51 -12.46 6.59 -18.37
CA ALA A 51 -12.24 7.56 -17.30
C ALA A 51 -11.73 6.90 -16.01
N ALA A 52 -12.21 5.70 -15.66
CA ALA A 52 -11.67 4.91 -14.55
C ALA A 52 -10.17 4.58 -14.75
N LYS A 53 -9.78 4.17 -15.96
CA LYS A 53 -8.37 3.94 -16.33
C LYS A 53 -7.54 5.22 -16.25
N PHE A 54 -8.09 6.34 -16.70
CA PHE A 54 -7.41 7.63 -16.64
C PHE A 54 -7.20 8.09 -15.19
N ALA A 55 -8.24 8.01 -14.34
CA ALA A 55 -8.16 8.32 -12.93
C ALA A 55 -7.07 7.49 -12.23
N THR A 56 -7.03 6.18 -12.51
CA THR A 56 -5.99 5.27 -12.01
C THR A 56 -4.59 5.74 -12.40
N LYS A 57 -4.36 6.06 -13.68
CA LYS A 57 -3.04 6.51 -14.16
C LYS A 57 -2.60 7.81 -13.50
N VAL A 58 -3.50 8.79 -13.41
CA VAL A 58 -3.19 10.10 -12.81
C VAL A 58 -2.88 9.94 -11.33
N SER A 59 -3.70 9.19 -10.59
CA SER A 59 -3.46 8.98 -9.15
C SER A 59 -2.15 8.26 -8.87
N VAL A 60 -1.82 7.20 -9.63
CA VAL A 60 -0.55 6.49 -9.46
C VAL A 60 0.63 7.40 -9.80
N ALA A 61 0.56 8.16 -10.91
CA ALA A 61 1.64 9.07 -11.30
C ALA A 61 1.86 10.18 -10.27
N THR A 62 0.79 10.85 -9.82
CA THR A 62 0.87 11.91 -8.81
C THR A 62 1.41 11.39 -7.49
N SER A 63 0.91 10.24 -7.02
CA SER A 63 1.37 9.66 -5.76
C SER A 63 2.82 9.20 -5.83
N THR A 64 3.26 8.63 -6.97
CA THR A 64 4.68 8.28 -7.20
C THR A 64 5.57 9.52 -7.16
N VAL A 65 5.16 10.64 -7.79
CA VAL A 65 5.93 11.89 -7.75
C VAL A 65 6.06 12.42 -6.33
N ILE A 66 4.97 12.39 -5.55
CA ILE A 66 4.98 12.80 -4.14
C ILE A 66 5.90 11.87 -3.32
N GLY A 67 5.79 10.56 -3.51
CA GLY A 67 6.65 9.57 -2.85
C GLY A 67 8.13 9.78 -3.18
N LEU A 68 8.47 10.12 -4.43
CA LEU A 68 9.83 10.47 -4.83
C LEU A 68 10.34 11.73 -4.12
N ILE A 69 9.50 12.76 -3.97
CA ILE A 69 9.86 13.97 -3.23
C ILE A 69 10.16 13.63 -1.77
N PHE A 70 9.31 12.85 -1.10
CA PHE A 70 9.56 12.42 0.28
C PHE A 70 10.79 11.53 0.41
N CYS A 71 11.02 10.62 -0.53
CA CYS A 71 12.22 9.80 -0.59
C CYS A 71 13.48 10.66 -0.64
N VAL A 72 13.52 11.67 -1.52
CA VAL A 72 14.64 12.62 -1.61
C VAL A 72 14.81 13.43 -0.33
N ILE A 73 13.71 13.90 0.29
CA ILE A 73 13.77 14.64 1.56
C ILE A 73 14.37 13.78 2.67
N ILE A 74 13.91 12.53 2.82
CA ILE A 74 14.42 11.61 3.83
C ILE A 74 15.89 11.29 3.59
N MET A 75 16.28 11.00 2.35
CA MET A 75 17.69 10.75 2.02
C MET A 75 18.58 11.99 2.20
N ALA A 76 18.06 13.21 2.00
CA ALA A 76 18.85 14.43 2.17
C ALA A 76 18.96 14.86 3.64
N LEU A 77 18.00 14.47 4.48
CA LEU A 77 17.90 14.94 5.87
C LEU A 77 18.04 13.81 6.89
N HIS A 78 18.42 12.60 6.48
CA HIS A 78 18.56 11.42 7.35
C HIS A 78 19.43 11.68 8.59
N ASP A 79 20.57 12.33 8.43
CA ASP A 79 21.47 12.71 9.54
C ASP A 79 20.88 13.72 10.53
N ARG A 80 19.90 14.52 10.08
CA ARG A 80 19.35 15.65 10.84
C ARG A 80 17.99 15.33 11.46
N PHE A 81 17.19 14.50 10.82
CA PHE A 81 15.86 14.12 11.31
C PHE A 81 15.94 13.27 12.58
N ALA A 82 16.91 12.37 12.66
CA ALA A 82 17.06 11.46 13.79
C ALA A 82 17.32 12.20 15.13
N ILE A 83 18.00 13.35 15.06
CA ILE A 83 18.34 14.20 16.23
C ILE A 83 17.09 14.78 16.90
N ILE A 84 15.97 14.91 16.18
CA ILE A 84 14.70 15.40 16.75
C ILE A 84 14.09 14.37 17.70
N PHE A 85 14.41 13.09 17.53
CA PHE A 85 13.81 11.99 18.28
C PHE A 85 14.73 11.38 19.34
N SER A 86 16.05 11.52 19.20
CA SER A 86 17.01 10.98 20.17
C SER A 86 18.31 11.78 20.19
N ASP A 87 18.88 11.97 21.38
CA ASP A 87 20.23 12.52 21.56
C ASP A 87 21.31 11.43 21.65
N SER A 88 20.92 10.16 21.62
CA SER A 88 21.87 9.05 21.80
C SER A 88 22.58 8.70 20.49
N VAL A 89 23.90 8.94 20.47
CA VAL A 89 24.76 8.65 19.30
C VAL A 89 24.56 7.24 18.73
N PRO A 90 24.46 6.16 19.54
CA PRO A 90 24.25 4.82 19.01
C PRO A 90 22.90 4.65 18.29
N VAL A 91 21.85 5.34 18.74
CA VAL A 91 20.54 5.29 18.06
C VAL A 91 20.59 6.10 16.77
N LEU A 92 21.26 7.25 16.76
CA LEU A 92 21.42 8.07 15.57
C LEU A 92 22.14 7.32 14.44
N GLU A 93 23.23 6.61 14.75
CA GLU A 93 23.96 5.78 13.78
C GLU A 93 23.12 4.61 13.24
N GLU A 94 22.24 4.02 14.05
CA GLU A 94 21.34 2.97 13.59
C GLU A 94 20.17 3.52 12.76
N VAL A 95 19.62 4.69 13.12
CA VAL A 95 18.60 5.37 12.30
C VAL A 95 19.17 5.76 10.94
N ASP A 96 20.42 6.21 10.88
CA ASP A 96 21.11 6.52 9.62
C ASP A 96 21.12 5.31 8.67
N LYS A 97 21.59 4.14 9.16
CA LYS A 97 21.58 2.88 8.39
C LYS A 97 20.16 2.49 7.93
N LEU A 98 19.17 2.67 8.80
CA LEU A 98 17.76 2.36 8.49
C LEU A 98 17.11 3.38 7.54
N SER A 99 17.64 4.60 7.43
CA SER A 99 17.03 5.68 6.64
C SER A 99 17.00 5.37 5.15
N TRP A 100 18.00 4.64 4.64
CA TRP A 100 17.97 4.15 3.26
C TRP A 100 16.82 3.16 3.03
N LEU A 101 16.62 2.23 3.96
CA LEU A 101 15.52 1.27 3.90
C LEU A 101 14.15 1.96 4.07
N LEU A 102 14.09 2.99 4.92
CA LEU A 102 12.91 3.83 5.09
C LEU A 102 12.55 4.57 3.80
N ALA A 103 13.54 5.15 3.11
CA ALA A 103 13.33 5.85 1.84
C ALA A 103 12.75 4.93 0.75
N VAL A 104 13.27 3.70 0.64
CA VAL A 104 12.72 2.67 -0.26
C VAL A 104 11.30 2.28 0.16
N THR A 105 11.06 2.14 1.47
CA THR A 105 9.74 1.81 2.03
C THR A 105 8.71 2.88 1.67
N ILE A 106 9.05 4.16 1.84
CA ILE A 106 8.18 5.30 1.48
C ILE A 106 7.85 5.27 -0.01
N LEU A 107 8.84 5.02 -0.87
CA LEU A 107 8.60 4.95 -2.30
C LEU A 107 7.61 3.83 -2.66
N LEU A 108 7.78 2.63 -2.09
CA LEU A 108 6.85 1.52 -2.32
C LEU A 108 5.46 1.79 -1.73
N ASN A 109 5.40 2.35 -0.52
CA ASN A 109 4.17 2.75 0.16
C ASN A 109 3.46 3.92 -0.54
N SER A 110 4.11 4.66 -1.41
CA SER A 110 3.41 5.66 -2.24
C SER A 110 2.54 5.00 -3.31
N VAL A 111 2.97 3.87 -3.88
CA VAL A 111 2.27 3.24 -5.02
C VAL A 111 1.28 2.17 -4.56
N GLN A 112 1.67 1.35 -3.57
CA GLN A 112 0.91 0.18 -3.15
C GLN A 112 -0.51 0.50 -2.67
N PRO A 113 -0.74 1.52 -1.82
CA PRO A 113 -2.07 1.88 -1.36
C PRO A 113 -2.92 2.40 -2.51
N VAL A 114 -2.37 3.21 -3.42
CA VAL A 114 -3.15 3.72 -4.55
C VAL A 114 -3.67 2.59 -5.44
N LEU A 115 -2.82 1.61 -5.77
CA LEU A 115 -3.24 0.42 -6.51
C LEU A 115 -4.28 -0.41 -5.75
N SER A 116 -4.14 -0.52 -4.44
CA SER A 116 -5.14 -1.20 -3.59
C SER A 116 -6.47 -0.45 -3.60
N GLY A 117 -6.44 0.88 -3.55
CA GLY A 117 -7.63 1.74 -3.63
C GLY A 117 -8.35 1.59 -4.97
N VAL A 118 -7.60 1.55 -6.07
CA VAL A 118 -8.12 1.25 -7.41
C VAL A 118 -8.82 -0.11 -7.43
N ALA A 119 -8.16 -1.16 -6.95
CA ALA A 119 -8.71 -2.51 -6.96
C ALA A 119 -9.98 -2.63 -6.09
N ILE A 120 -10.02 -1.97 -4.93
CA ILE A 120 -11.22 -1.92 -4.07
C ILE A 120 -12.33 -1.10 -4.74
N GLY A 121 -12.00 0.03 -5.37
CA GLY A 121 -12.95 0.84 -6.14
C GLY A 121 -13.57 0.08 -7.32
N SER A 122 -12.82 -0.88 -7.89
CA SER A 122 -13.28 -1.79 -8.94
C SER A 122 -14.03 -3.02 -8.41
N GLY A 123 -14.18 -3.19 -7.09
CA GLY A 123 -14.87 -4.33 -6.49
C GLY A 123 -14.03 -5.61 -6.34
N TRP A 124 -12.70 -5.51 -6.47
CA TRP A 124 -11.79 -6.64 -6.37
C TRP A 124 -11.23 -6.87 -4.95
N GLN A 125 -11.83 -6.28 -3.92
CA GLN A 125 -11.30 -6.31 -2.54
C GLN A 125 -10.97 -7.73 -2.03
N VAL A 126 -11.74 -8.74 -2.44
CA VAL A 126 -11.53 -10.14 -2.04
C VAL A 126 -10.23 -10.68 -2.64
N TYR A 127 -9.96 -10.43 -3.92
CA TYR A 127 -8.72 -10.83 -4.57
C TYR A 127 -7.51 -10.14 -3.94
N VAL A 128 -7.64 -8.83 -3.65
CA VAL A 128 -6.59 -8.05 -2.99
C VAL A 128 -6.27 -8.63 -1.61
N ALA A 129 -7.29 -9.04 -0.83
CA ALA A 129 -7.09 -9.64 0.48
C ALA A 129 -6.32 -10.96 0.39
N TYR A 130 -6.66 -11.85 -0.55
CA TYR A 130 -5.91 -13.10 -0.76
C TYR A 130 -4.46 -12.85 -1.19
N ILE A 131 -4.24 -11.92 -2.12
CA ILE A 131 -2.90 -11.54 -2.57
C ILE A 131 -2.09 -10.98 -1.40
N ASN A 132 -2.68 -10.13 -0.57
CA ASN A 132 -2.03 -9.55 0.60
C ASN A 132 -1.60 -10.65 1.60
N ILE A 133 -2.49 -11.61 1.90
CA ILE A 133 -2.16 -12.73 2.78
C ILE A 133 -1.01 -13.55 2.19
N GLY A 134 -1.08 -13.90 0.90
CA GLY A 134 -0.02 -14.64 0.23
C GLY A 134 1.32 -13.90 0.26
N CYS A 135 1.34 -12.62 -0.11
CA CYS A 135 2.58 -11.86 -0.18
C CYS A 135 3.20 -11.66 1.20
N TYR A 136 2.42 -11.23 2.21
CA TYR A 136 3.00 -10.92 3.52
C TYR A 136 3.30 -12.16 4.37
N TYR A 137 2.42 -13.17 4.37
CA TYR A 137 2.58 -14.31 5.28
C TYR A 137 3.29 -15.50 4.66
N VAL A 138 3.10 -15.75 3.35
CA VAL A 138 3.73 -16.91 2.68
C VAL A 138 5.11 -16.57 2.13
N VAL A 139 5.34 -15.32 1.70
CA VAL A 139 6.62 -14.90 1.11
C VAL A 139 7.39 -13.94 2.02
N GLY A 140 6.76 -12.83 2.43
CA GLY A 140 7.39 -11.77 3.21
C GLY A 140 7.89 -12.25 4.57
N LEU A 141 7.07 -12.99 5.32
CA LEU A 141 7.43 -13.48 6.64
C LEU A 141 8.61 -14.48 6.59
N PRO A 142 8.61 -15.54 5.75
CA PRO A 142 9.78 -16.40 5.60
C PRO A 142 11.02 -15.65 5.11
N LEU A 143 10.87 -14.72 4.17
CA LEU A 143 12.00 -13.94 3.66
C LEU A 143 12.58 -13.02 4.74
N GLY A 144 11.73 -12.37 5.54
CA GLY A 144 12.15 -11.54 6.68
C GLY A 144 12.86 -12.37 7.75
N VAL A 145 12.37 -13.57 8.04
CA VAL A 145 13.02 -14.53 8.94
C VAL A 145 14.41 -14.94 8.42
N VAL A 146 14.51 -15.29 7.14
CA VAL A 146 15.78 -15.67 6.51
C VAL A 146 16.76 -14.49 6.51
N MET A 147 16.33 -13.30 6.06
CA MET A 147 17.20 -12.11 6.05
C MET A 147 17.63 -11.69 7.46
N GLY A 148 16.71 -11.73 8.42
CA GLY A 148 16.99 -11.36 9.80
C GLY A 148 17.96 -12.31 10.52
N TRP A 149 17.69 -13.63 10.48
CA TRP A 149 18.43 -14.61 11.28
C TRP A 149 19.52 -15.36 10.51
N VAL A 150 19.32 -15.70 9.23
CA VAL A 150 20.33 -16.47 8.47
C VAL A 150 21.48 -15.56 8.01
N PHE A 151 21.16 -14.35 7.55
CA PHE A 151 22.17 -13.36 7.17
C PHE A 151 22.64 -12.49 8.35
N ASN A 152 22.13 -12.74 9.55
CA ASN A 152 22.47 -12.03 10.79
C ASN A 152 22.37 -10.50 10.69
N THR A 153 21.45 -10.00 9.84
CA THR A 153 21.22 -8.56 9.64
C THR A 153 20.19 -7.97 10.61
N GLY A 154 19.74 -8.78 11.58
CA GLY A 154 18.87 -8.35 12.67
C GLY A 154 17.56 -7.78 12.17
N VAL A 155 17.13 -6.65 12.72
CA VAL A 155 15.81 -6.10 12.40
C VAL A 155 15.78 -5.41 11.04
N THR A 156 16.90 -4.86 10.57
CA THR A 156 17.03 -4.33 9.21
C THR A 156 16.73 -5.39 8.16
N GLY A 157 17.22 -6.62 8.38
CA GLY A 157 16.93 -7.78 7.53
C GLY A 157 15.46 -8.17 7.53
N ILE A 158 14.84 -8.22 8.71
CA ILE A 158 13.41 -8.53 8.84
C ILE A 158 12.58 -7.49 8.10
N TRP A 159 12.85 -6.21 8.32
CA TRP A 159 12.12 -5.13 7.67
C TRP A 159 12.33 -5.17 6.15
N ALA A 160 13.56 -5.33 5.66
CA ALA A 160 13.85 -5.46 4.23
C ALA A 160 13.11 -6.66 3.61
N GLY A 161 13.18 -7.84 4.24
CA GLY A 161 12.50 -9.04 3.74
C GLY A 161 10.98 -8.88 3.67
N MET A 162 10.38 -8.20 4.65
CA MET A 162 8.94 -7.89 4.66
C MET A 162 8.56 -6.90 3.55
N ILE A 163 9.38 -5.88 3.30
CA ILE A 163 9.13 -4.88 2.25
C ILE A 163 9.30 -5.49 0.85
N PHE A 164 10.40 -6.19 0.59
CA PHE A 164 10.66 -6.78 -0.72
C PHE A 164 9.76 -8.00 -1.00
N GLY A 165 9.59 -8.89 -0.01
CA GLY A 165 8.78 -10.10 -0.17
C GLY A 165 7.28 -9.88 -0.04
N GLY A 166 6.86 -8.89 0.76
CA GLY A 166 5.45 -8.54 0.96
C GLY A 166 5.01 -7.38 0.07
N THR A 167 5.42 -6.16 0.43
CA THR A 167 4.91 -4.92 -0.19
C THR A 167 5.26 -4.81 -1.66
N ALA A 168 6.51 -5.04 -2.06
CA ALA A 168 6.96 -4.92 -3.44
C ALA A 168 6.32 -5.99 -4.32
N LEU A 169 6.30 -7.24 -3.88
CA LEU A 169 5.64 -8.33 -4.60
C LEU A 169 4.14 -8.05 -4.79
N GLN A 170 3.44 -7.64 -3.73
CA GLN A 170 2.03 -7.29 -3.81
C GLN A 170 1.81 -6.12 -4.79
N THR A 171 2.68 -5.11 -4.77
CA THR A 171 2.60 -3.95 -5.68
C THR A 171 2.74 -4.38 -7.14
N VAL A 172 3.69 -5.27 -7.43
CA VAL A 172 3.90 -5.81 -8.79
C VAL A 172 2.66 -6.59 -9.24
N ILE A 173 2.13 -7.49 -8.41
CA ILE A 173 0.95 -8.30 -8.75
C ILE A 173 -0.26 -7.39 -9.01
N LEU A 174 -0.54 -6.43 -8.12
CA LEU A 174 -1.64 -5.48 -8.30
C LEU A 174 -1.42 -4.60 -9.53
N GLY A 175 -0.19 -4.17 -9.80
CA GLY A 175 0.17 -3.43 -11.00
C GLY A 175 -0.15 -4.21 -12.27
N ILE A 176 0.23 -5.49 -12.34
CA ILE A 176 -0.06 -6.37 -13.48
C ILE A 176 -1.57 -6.52 -13.67
N ILE A 177 -2.32 -6.80 -12.61
CA ILE A 177 -3.79 -6.94 -12.66
C ILE A 177 -4.42 -5.63 -13.17
N THR A 178 -3.96 -4.49 -12.66
CA THR A 178 -4.50 -3.17 -13.01
C THR A 178 -4.22 -2.80 -14.46
N VAL A 179 -3.02 -3.10 -14.97
CA VAL A 179 -2.64 -2.83 -16.38
C VAL A 179 -3.34 -3.77 -17.35
N SER A 180 -3.50 -5.04 -16.95
CA SER A 180 -4.13 -6.08 -17.78
C SER A 180 -5.65 -6.02 -17.76
N CYS A 181 -6.25 -5.20 -16.88
CA CYS A 181 -7.68 -5.04 -16.76
C CYS A 181 -8.31 -4.43 -18.03
N ASP A 182 -9.37 -5.09 -18.49
CA ASP A 182 -10.28 -4.57 -19.51
C ASP A 182 -11.32 -3.67 -18.83
N TRP A 183 -10.97 -2.39 -18.72
CA TRP A 183 -11.77 -1.39 -18.01
C TRP A 183 -13.17 -1.20 -18.59
N ASP A 184 -13.35 -1.42 -19.90
CA ASP A 184 -14.66 -1.29 -20.54
C ASP A 184 -15.57 -2.47 -20.15
N LYS A 185 -15.01 -3.69 -20.08
CA LYS A 185 -15.75 -4.86 -19.56
C LYS A 185 -16.10 -4.72 -18.08
N GLU A 186 -15.19 -4.19 -17.27
CA GLU A 186 -15.50 -4.00 -15.86
C GLU A 186 -16.57 -2.93 -15.65
N ALA A 187 -16.55 -1.84 -16.43
CA ALA A 187 -17.63 -0.86 -16.41
C ALA A 187 -18.97 -1.49 -16.78
N GLN A 188 -19.03 -2.33 -17.82
CA GLN A 188 -20.24 -3.05 -18.21
C GLN A 188 -20.76 -3.97 -17.10
N LYS A 189 -19.86 -4.70 -16.42
CA LYS A 189 -20.21 -5.59 -15.31
C LYS A 189 -20.80 -4.80 -14.14
N VAL A 190 -20.21 -3.65 -13.79
CA VAL A 190 -20.70 -2.78 -12.71
C VAL A 190 -22.07 -2.20 -13.08
N VAL A 191 -22.25 -1.69 -14.30
CA VAL A 191 -23.55 -1.16 -14.77
C VAL A 191 -24.63 -2.24 -14.74
N ALA A 192 -24.35 -3.44 -15.28
CA ALA A 192 -25.29 -4.55 -15.27
C ALA A 192 -25.67 -4.96 -13.83
N HIS A 193 -24.70 -4.92 -12.90
CA HIS A 193 -24.97 -5.14 -11.49
C HIS A 193 -25.92 -4.05 -10.95
N VAL A 194 -25.62 -2.76 -11.11
CA VAL A 194 -26.48 -1.67 -10.62
C VAL A 194 -27.91 -1.74 -11.20
N GLU A 195 -28.06 -2.06 -12.48
CA GLU A 195 -29.37 -2.23 -13.11
C GLU A 195 -30.19 -3.35 -12.50
N SER A 196 -29.57 -4.47 -12.13
CA SER A 196 -30.28 -5.59 -11.49
C SER A 196 -30.88 -5.18 -10.14
N TRP A 197 -30.16 -4.34 -9.37
CA TRP A 197 -30.64 -3.79 -8.11
C TRP A 197 -31.74 -2.74 -8.31
N SER A 198 -31.73 -1.99 -9.41
CA SER A 198 -32.82 -1.05 -9.70
C SER A 198 -34.12 -1.77 -10.10
N LYS A 199 -34.03 -2.98 -10.67
CA LYS A 199 -35.20 -3.76 -11.12
C LYS A 199 -35.85 -4.55 -9.98
N GLU A 200 -35.09 -4.93 -8.94
CA GLU A 200 -35.59 -5.70 -7.80
C GLU A 200 -36.70 -5.01 -6.98
N PRO A 201 -36.57 -3.72 -6.58
CA PRO A 201 -37.62 -3.00 -5.87
C PRO A 201 -38.88 -2.84 -6.73
N GLN A 202 -38.70 -2.57 -8.03
CA GLN A 202 -39.81 -2.43 -8.98
C GLN A 202 -40.61 -3.73 -9.10
N TYR A 203 -39.92 -4.87 -9.14
CA TYR A 203 -40.54 -6.20 -9.16
C TYR A 203 -41.33 -6.49 -7.87
N ARG A 204 -40.75 -6.20 -6.69
CA ARG A 204 -41.42 -6.42 -5.40
C ARG A 204 -42.66 -5.53 -5.23
N VAL A 205 -42.61 -4.27 -5.68
CA VAL A 205 -43.76 -3.35 -5.65
C VAL A 205 -44.85 -3.78 -6.62
N ASN A 206 -44.47 -4.21 -7.84
CA ASN A 206 -45.43 -4.73 -8.82
C ASN A 206 -46.10 -6.03 -8.37
N GLN A 207 -45.45 -6.84 -7.52
CA GLN A 207 -46.08 -8.03 -6.93
C GLN A 207 -46.97 -7.70 -5.72
N ALA A 208 -46.60 -6.73 -4.90
CA ALA A 208 -47.37 -6.33 -3.71
C ALA A 208 -48.62 -5.50 -4.03
N GLY A 209 -48.73 -4.91 -5.23
CA GLY A 209 -49.91 -4.15 -5.68
C GLY A 209 -50.96 -4.98 -6.44
N VAL A 210 -50.81 -6.31 -6.49
CA VAL A 210 -51.70 -7.24 -7.19
C VAL A 210 -52.53 -8.10 -6.20
N GLU A 211 -52.39 -7.87 -4.89
CA GLU A 211 -53.28 -8.39 -3.83
C GLU A 211 -54.32 -7.35 -3.40
#